data_AF-A0A3S3QRS9-F1
#
_entry.id   AF-A0A3S3QRS9-F1
#
_cell.length_a   1.000
_cell.length_b   1.000
_cell.length_c   1.000
_cell.angle_alpha   90.00
_cell.angle_beta   90.00
_cell.angle_gamma   90.00
#
_symmetry.space_group_name_H-M   'P 1'
#
loop_
_entity.id
_entity.type
_entity.pdbx_description
1 polymer ?
#
loop_
_entity_poly.entity_id
_entity_poly.type
_entity_poly.pdbx_seq_one_letter_code
_entity_poly.pdbx_strand_id
1 'polypeptide(L)'
;MNRADLRLVEFSVTKKVKSKKSKKSTSKKIKAIGYFHIWGTNADKKGNEKFFGLIEDANTGNLVEIDSKYIRFLTDDQVETLYEMAEKVLLADEQAEITEEAAIAVE
;
A
#
# COMPACT_ATOMS: atom_id res chain seq x y z
N MET A 1 17.94 9.37 0.13
CA MET A 1 17.31 8.97 -1.14
C MET A 1 16.04 9.76 -1.29
N ASN A 2 15.79 10.37 -2.44
CA ASN A 2 14.52 11.06 -2.68
C ASN A 2 13.43 10.01 -2.96
N ARG A 3 12.21 10.29 -2.54
CA ARG A 3 11.07 9.35 -2.68
C ARG A 3 10.76 9.02 -4.15
N ALA A 4 11.04 9.96 -5.06
CA ALA A 4 10.88 9.80 -6.50
C ALA A 4 11.82 8.75 -7.11
N ASP A 5 12.94 8.44 -6.46
CA ASP A 5 13.91 7.47 -6.95
C ASP A 5 13.59 6.03 -6.48
N LEU A 6 12.61 5.87 -5.60
CA LEU A 6 12.23 4.58 -5.03
C LEU A 6 11.27 3.85 -5.97
N ARG A 7 11.51 2.55 -6.16
CA ARG A 7 10.64 1.71 -7.01
C ARG A 7 9.33 1.41 -6.31
N LEU A 8 8.23 1.54 -7.05
CA LEU A 8 6.91 1.12 -6.60
C LEU A 8 6.81 -0.42 -6.58
N VAL A 9 6.25 -0.94 -5.49
CA VAL A 9 6.02 -2.38 -5.32
C VAL A 9 4.62 -2.64 -4.78
N GLU A 10 4.03 -3.75 -5.21
CA GLU A 10 2.87 -4.36 -4.56
C GLU A 10 3.37 -5.28 -3.44
N PHE A 11 2.84 -5.12 -2.23
CA PHE A 11 3.15 -5.98 -1.09
C PHE A 11 1.90 -6.49 -0.39
N SER A 12 2.00 -7.64 0.28
CA SER A 12 0.89 -8.24 1.01
C SER A 12 1.11 -8.23 2.52
N VAL A 13 0.20 -7.59 3.25
CA VAL A 13 0.20 -7.56 4.71
C VAL A 13 -0.90 -8.46 5.26
N THR A 14 -0.58 -9.23 6.30
CA THR A 14 -1.59 -10.03 6.99
C THR A 14 -2.25 -9.18 8.08
N LYS A 15 -3.49 -8.75 7.85
CA LYS A 15 -4.27 -7.97 8.83
C LYS A 15 -5.28 -8.88 9.53
N LYS A 16 -5.38 -8.77 10.86
CA LYS A 16 -6.45 -9.42 11.62
C LYS A 16 -7.73 -8.59 11.45
N VAL A 17 -8.75 -9.19 10.86
CA VAL A 17 -10.06 -8.56 10.67
C VAL A 17 -11.06 -9.23 11.62
N LYS A 18 -11.80 -8.42 12.38
CA LYS A 18 -12.92 -8.92 13.19
C LYS A 18 -14.11 -9.17 12.27
N SER A 19 -14.65 -10.39 12.30
CA SER A 19 -15.89 -10.73 11.62
C SER A 19 -17.05 -9.95 12.25
N LYS A 20 -17.88 -9.28 11.43
CA LYS A 20 -19.12 -8.62 11.93
C LYS A 20 -20.11 -9.62 12.55
N LYS A 21 -20.06 -10.91 12.15
CA LYS A 21 -20.99 -11.96 12.59
C LYS A 21 -20.43 -12.88 13.67
N SER A 22 -19.13 -12.87 13.94
CA SER A 22 -18.54 -13.77 14.92
C SER A 22 -17.43 -13.09 15.72
N LYS A 23 -17.33 -13.43 17.01
CA LYS A 23 -16.30 -12.92 17.92
C LYS A 23 -14.87 -13.39 17.57
N LYS A 24 -14.71 -14.20 16.52
CA LYS A 24 -13.43 -14.74 16.06
C LYS A 24 -12.78 -13.78 15.06
N SER A 25 -11.50 -13.48 15.28
CA SER A 25 -10.69 -12.74 14.32
C SER A 25 -10.20 -13.67 13.21
N THR A 26 -10.37 -13.27 11.96
CA THR A 26 -9.81 -13.98 10.81
C THR A 26 -8.65 -13.16 10.24
N SER A 27 -7.51 -13.81 10.00
CA SER A 27 -6.38 -13.18 9.31
C SER A 27 -6.66 -13.13 7.81
N LYS A 28 -6.70 -11.95 7.22
CA LYS A 28 -6.83 -11.75 5.78
C LYS A 28 -5.54 -11.11 5.24
N LYS A 29 -5.06 -11.61 4.10
CA LYS A 29 -3.98 -10.96 3.35
C LYS A 29 -4.59 -9.81 2.55
N ILE A 30 -4.07 -8.62 2.75
CA ILE A 30 -4.47 -7.41 2.06
C ILE A 30 -3.26 -6.97 1.22
N LYS A 31 -3.51 -6.70 -0.06
CA LYS A 31 -2.51 -6.14 -0.95
C LYS A 31 -2.48 -4.63 -0.77
N ALA A 32 -1.29 -4.06 -0.76
CA ALA A 32 -1.02 -2.64 -0.65
C ALA A 32 0.11 -2.25 -1.61
N ILE A 33 0.23 -0.97 -1.89
CA ILE A 33 1.28 -0.40 -2.73
C ILE A 33 2.21 0.40 -1.84
N GLY A 34 3.52 0.32 -2.10
CA GLY A 34 4.52 1.04 -1.34
C GLY A 34 5.80 1.28 -2.12
N TYR A 35 6.71 2.00 -1.49
CA TYR A 35 8.02 2.34 -2.01
C TYR A 35 9.05 1.37 -1.43
N PHE A 36 9.77 0.66 -2.29
CA PHE A 36 10.82 -0.26 -1.88
C PHE A 36 12.10 0.49 -1.54
N HIS A 37 12.63 0.27 -0.33
CA HIS A 37 13.86 0.88 0.16
C HIS A 37 15.07 -0.03 -0.01
N ILE A 38 15.12 -1.14 0.74
CA ILE A 38 16.29 -2.03 0.78
C ILE A 38 15.91 -3.50 0.95
N TRP A 39 16.80 -4.39 0.52
CA TRP A 39 16.81 -5.79 0.93
C TRP A 39 17.62 -5.96 2.22
N GLY A 40 17.09 -6.74 3.15
CA GLY A 40 17.77 -7.19 4.35
C GLY A 40 17.72 -8.72 4.49
N THR A 41 18.62 -9.24 5.31
CA THR A 41 18.65 -10.66 5.70
C THR A 41 18.49 -10.78 7.20
N ASN A 42 17.73 -11.79 7.63
CA ASN A 42 17.60 -12.13 9.04
C ASN A 42 17.80 -13.64 9.20
N ALA A 43 18.61 -14.03 10.18
CA ALA A 43 18.82 -15.44 10.49
C ALA A 43 17.68 -15.93 11.38
N ASP A 44 16.99 -16.98 10.95
CA ASP A 44 16.04 -17.68 11.83
C ASP A 44 16.82 -18.35 12.98
N LYS A 45 16.13 -18.72 14.07
CA LYS A 45 16.72 -19.43 15.22
C LYS A 45 17.39 -20.76 14.86
N LYS A 46 17.15 -21.25 13.64
CA LYS A 46 17.74 -22.46 13.04
C LYS A 46 18.94 -22.18 12.12
N GLY A 47 19.41 -20.93 12.05
CA GLY A 47 20.54 -20.53 11.19
C GLY A 47 20.20 -20.36 9.70
N ASN A 48 18.91 -20.46 9.32
CA ASN A 48 18.48 -20.24 7.94
C ASN A 48 18.31 -18.75 7.67
N GLU A 49 18.93 -18.23 6.61
CA GLU A 49 18.76 -16.85 6.17
C GLU A 49 17.37 -16.65 5.54
N LYS A 50 16.64 -15.65 6.01
CA LYS A 50 15.40 -15.17 5.40
C LYS A 50 15.63 -13.77 4.85
N PHE A 51 15.25 -13.59 3.58
CA PHE A 51 15.31 -12.31 2.91
C PHE A 51 14.00 -11.54 3.16
N PHE A 52 14.13 -10.26 3.54
CA PHE A 52 13.01 -9.36 3.70
C PHE A 52 13.29 -8.04 3.00
N GLY A 53 12.26 -7.41 2.46
CA GLY A 53 12.32 -6.08 1.90
C GLY A 53 11.74 -5.07 2.89
N LEU A 54 12.41 -3.93 3.01
CA LEU A 54 11.91 -2.78 3.74
C LEU A 54 11.08 -1.92 2.77
N ILE A 55 9.80 -1.76 3.05
CA ILE A 55 8.84 -1.04 2.20
C ILE A 55 8.17 0.05 3.02
N GLU A 56 8.05 1.24 2.44
CA GLU A 56 7.24 2.31 2.99
C GLU A 56 5.86 2.29 2.34
N ASP A 57 4.81 2.15 3.16
CA ASP A 57 3.43 2.14 2.69
C ASP A 57 3.06 3.51 2.08
N ALA A 58 2.57 3.52 0.83
CA ALA A 58 2.26 4.76 0.12
C ALA A 58 1.12 5.56 0.77
N ASN A 59 0.19 4.89 1.46
CA ASN A 59 -0.96 5.53 2.10
C ASN A 59 -0.64 6.06 3.50
N THR A 60 0.13 5.29 4.28
CA THR A 60 0.36 5.61 5.70
C THR A 60 1.74 6.19 5.99
N GLY A 61 2.70 6.09 5.06
CA GLY A 61 4.08 6.49 5.25
C GLY A 61 4.86 5.62 6.24
N ASN A 62 4.28 4.51 6.72
CA ASN A 62 4.93 3.62 7.67
C ASN A 62 5.88 2.66 6.98
N LEU A 63 7.05 2.46 7.59
CA LEU A 63 8.02 1.45 7.18
C LEU A 63 7.61 0.07 7.72
N VAL A 64 7.55 -0.91 6.84
CA VAL A 64 7.19 -2.29 7.13
C VAL A 64 8.20 -3.26 6.53
N GLU A 65 8.57 -4.27 7.32
CA GLU A 65 9.39 -5.38 6.87
C GLU A 65 8.51 -6.48 6.29
N ILE A 66 8.72 -6.82 5.03
CA ILE A 66 7.93 -7.81 4.30
C ILE A 66 8.83 -8.91 3.78
N ASP A 67 8.43 -10.17 3.95
CA ASP A 67 9.12 -11.33 3.39
C ASP A 67 9.19 -11.22 1.86
N SER A 68 10.34 -11.53 1.26
CA SER A 68 10.59 -11.37 -0.18
C SER A 68 9.53 -12.02 -1.07
N LYS A 69 8.91 -13.13 -0.63
CA LYS A 69 7.84 -13.82 -1.40
C LYS A 69 6.53 -13.03 -1.51
N TYR A 70 6.37 -11.98 -0.71
CA TYR A 70 5.18 -11.14 -0.68
C TYR A 70 5.43 -9.76 -1.28
N ILE A 71 6.54 -9.58 -1.99
CA ILE A 71 6.92 -8.34 -2.66
C ILE A 71 6.93 -8.59 -4.17
N ARG A 72 6.22 -7.76 -4.92
CA ARG A 72 6.23 -7.78 -6.38
C ARG A 72 6.56 -6.39 -6.92
N PHE A 73 7.61 -6.30 -7.72
CA PHE A 73 7.92 -5.08 -8.47
C PHE A 73 6.88 -4.88 -9.57
N LEU A 74 6.36 -3.67 -9.65
CA LEU A 74 5.45 -3.24 -10.70
C LEU A 74 6.25 -2.87 -11.95
N THR A 75 5.70 -3.13 -13.13
CA THR A 75 6.26 -2.66 -14.40
C THR A 75 5.91 -1.18 -14.62
N ASP A 76 6.65 -0.49 -15.48
CA ASP A 76 6.42 0.94 -15.74
C ASP A 76 4.98 1.21 -16.22
N ASP A 77 4.45 0.37 -17.10
CA ASP A 77 3.04 0.42 -17.57
C ASP A 77 2.01 0.27 -16.43
N GLN A 78 2.30 -0.58 -15.45
CA GLN A 78 1.44 -0.75 -14.27
C GLN A 78 1.52 0.46 -13.34
N VAL A 79 2.70 1.07 -13.25
CA VAL A 79 2.93 2.29 -12.46
C VAL A 79 2.19 3.46 -13.09
N GLU A 80 2.27 3.62 -14.41
CA GLU A 80 1.56 4.67 -15.15
C GLU A 80 0.03 4.53 -14.99
N THR A 81 -0.49 3.32 -15.15
CA THR A 81 -1.92 3.04 -14.93
C THR A 81 -2.38 3.43 -13.52
N LEU A 82 -1.55 3.19 -12.50
CA LEU A 82 -1.85 3.56 -11.12
C LEU A 82 -1.86 5.08 -10.92
N TYR A 83 -0.95 5.81 -11.56
CA TYR A 83 -0.95 7.28 -11.53
C TYR A 83 -2.19 7.85 -12.20
N GLU A 84 -2.56 7.36 -13.39
CA GLU A 84 -3.78 7.80 -14.07
C GLU A 84 -5.03 7.52 -13.26
N MET A 85 -5.10 6.37 -12.58
CA MET A 85 -6.22 6.03 -11.70
C MET A 85 -6.26 6.95 -10.48
N ALA A 86 -5.11 7.24 -9.86
CA ALA A 86 -5.03 8.14 -8.72
C ALA A 86 -5.46 9.56 -9.09
N GLU A 87 -5.02 10.07 -10.25
CA GLU A 87 -5.39 11.38 -10.77
C GLU A 87 -6.89 11.47 -11.03
N LYS A 88 -7.49 10.46 -11.68
CA LYS A 88 -8.94 10.40 -11.91
C LYS A 88 -9.76 10.40 -10.62
N VAL A 89 -9.26 9.76 -9.56
CA VAL A 89 -9.93 9.75 -8.25
C VAL A 89 -9.86 11.12 -7.59
N LEU A 90 -8.71 11.79 -7.63
CA LEU A 90 -8.56 13.14 -7.06
C LEU A 90 -9.47 14.15 -7.77
N LEU A 91 -9.51 14.12 -9.11
CA LEU A 91 -10.40 14.96 -9.91
C LEU A 91 -11.88 14.71 -9.58
N ALA A 92 -12.26 13.46 -9.34
CA ALA A 92 -13.64 13.12 -8.97
C ALA A 92 -14.01 13.60 -7.56
N ASP A 93 -13.07 13.57 -6.62
CA ASP A 93 -13.26 14.05 -5.25
C ASP A 93 -13.40 15.58 -5.22
N GLU A 94 -12.51 16.31 -5.93
CA GLU A 94 -12.63 17.78 -6.09
C GLU A 94 -13.96 18.17 -6.75
N GLN A 95 -14.40 17.44 -7.77
CA GLN A 95 -15.68 17.71 -8.42
C GLN A 95 -16.87 17.51 -7.46
N ALA A 96 -16.77 16.55 -6.53
CA ALA A 96 -17.80 16.29 -5.53
C ALA A 96 -17.86 17.39 -4.47
N GLU A 97 -16.71 17.84 -3.95
CA GLU A 97 -16.64 18.94 -2.97
C GLU A 97 -17.23 20.25 -3.52
N ILE A 98 -16.94 20.58 -4.78
CA ILE A 98 -17.49 21.80 -5.44
C ILE A 98 -19.02 21.72 -5.56
N THR A 99 -19.58 20.54 -5.83
CA THR A 99 -21.05 20.37 -5.93
C THR A 99 -21.74 20.42 -4.57
N GLU A 100 -21.08 19.98 -3.50
CA GLU A 100 -21.61 20.02 -2.14
C GLU A 100 -21.59 21.46 -1.59
N GLU A 101 -20.51 22.21 -1.78
CA GLU A 101 -20.44 23.63 -1.41
C GLU A 101 -21.44 24.48 -2.20
N ALA A 102 -21.62 24.20 -3.49
CA ALA A 102 -22.62 24.89 -4.31
C ALA A 102 -24.07 24.58 -3.90
N ALA A 103 -24.34 23.38 -3.36
CA ALA A 103 -25.66 23.03 -2.83
C ALA A 103 -25.96 23.71 -1.49
N ILE A 104 -24.96 23.91 -0.64
CA ILE A 104 -25.09 24.57 0.66
C ILE A 104 -25.24 26.10 0.51
N ALA A 105 -24.61 26.70 -0.51
CA ALA A 105 -24.68 28.15 -0.76
C ALA A 105 -26.03 28.64 -1.34
N VAL A 106 -26.95 27.73 -1.67
CA VAL A 106 -28.25 28.04 -2.29
C VAL A 106 -29.43 27.84 -1.31
N GLU A 107 -29.17 27.43 -0.06
CA GLU A 107 -30.16 27.35 1.03
C GLU A 107 -30.15 28.60 1.93
#